data_AF-A0A9D1EXY9-F1
#
_entry.id   AF-A0A9D1EXY9-F1
#
_cell.length_a   1.000
_cell.length_b   1.000
_cell.length_c   1.000
_cell.angle_alpha   90.00
_cell.angle_beta   90.00
_cell.angle_gamma   90.00
#
_symmetry.space_group_name_H-M   'P 1'
#
loop_
_entity.id
_entity.type
_entity.pdbx_description
1 polymer ?
#
loop_
_entity_poly.entity_id
_entity_poly.type
_entity_poly.pdbx_seq_one_letter_code
_entity_poly.pdbx_strand_id
1 'polypeptide(L)'
;MRVDELSGKFTIKQNGSYDKNILCAECDGKILGKFDQEGYRILLDEIYKHCLYRDDKVKIYNLSSEYYDYNKLRKFFISILWKASISSLPEYSYIQLGEYEDKALAILKGIASYEDLFKIYIYKYPKDKDYNKFIYITKTKIANYKTFVLNMAGYMIFIILNGKNHPYTKENYPISKMIINNKNFCIIESEELYFQHQHLAEQKMQEMWRKGYKPPFAPKL
;
A
#
# COMPACT_ATOMS: atom_id res chain seq x y z
N MET A 1 7.56 -10.95 -2.67
CA MET A 1 7.57 -12.38 -3.06
C MET A 1 8.54 -12.54 -4.23
N ARG A 2 9.64 -13.28 -4.09
CA ARG A 2 10.51 -13.62 -5.24
C ARG A 2 9.96 -14.90 -5.84
N VAL A 3 9.57 -14.86 -7.11
CA VAL A 3 9.32 -16.06 -7.90
C VAL A 3 10.50 -16.19 -8.84
N ASP A 4 11.29 -17.25 -8.70
CA ASP A 4 12.13 -17.68 -9.80
C ASP A 4 11.21 -18.25 -10.88
N GLU A 5 11.01 -17.48 -11.95
CA GLU A 5 10.10 -17.80 -13.06
C GLU A 5 10.45 -19.12 -13.75
N LEU A 6 11.71 -19.59 -13.64
CA LEU A 6 12.18 -20.82 -14.25
C LEU A 6 12.11 -22.03 -13.31
N SER A 7 12.37 -21.86 -12.01
CA SER A 7 12.41 -22.99 -11.06
C SER A 7 11.15 -23.16 -10.21
N GLY A 8 10.26 -22.17 -10.22
CA GLY A 8 9.07 -22.16 -9.37
C GLY A 8 9.34 -21.98 -7.88
N LYS A 9 10.60 -21.82 -7.48
CA LYS A 9 10.97 -21.62 -6.07
C LYS A 9 10.62 -20.21 -5.64
N PHE A 10 9.83 -20.10 -4.57
CA PHE A 10 9.60 -18.85 -3.88
C PHE A 10 10.38 -18.79 -2.56
N THR A 11 10.86 -17.61 -2.21
CA THR A 11 11.46 -17.36 -0.90
C THR A 11 10.46 -16.62 -0.03
N ILE A 12 10.04 -17.26 1.05
CA ILE A 12 9.31 -16.59 2.13
C ILE A 12 10.33 -15.74 2.89
N LYS A 13 10.09 -14.44 2.96
CA LYS A 13 10.87 -13.53 3.82
C LYS A 13 9.97 -13.08 4.96
N GLN A 14 10.54 -13.01 6.15
CA GLN A 14 9.82 -12.52 7.34
C GLN A 14 9.47 -11.02 7.22
N ASN A 15 10.28 -10.27 6.47
CA ASN A 15 10.09 -8.85 6.22
C ASN A 15 10.00 -8.57 4.70
N GLY A 16 9.52 -7.38 4.34
CA GLY A 16 9.57 -6.89 2.96
C GLY A 16 11.01 -6.85 2.41
N SER A 17 11.15 -6.70 1.09
CA SER A 17 12.48 -6.65 0.47
C SER A 17 13.24 -5.37 0.86
N TYR A 18 14.51 -5.53 1.21
CA TYR A 18 15.44 -4.48 1.61
C TYR A 18 16.59 -4.37 0.60
N ASP A 19 16.79 -3.17 0.05
CA ASP A 19 17.93 -2.85 -0.82
C ASP A 19 18.92 -1.98 -0.03
N LYS A 20 20.09 -2.55 0.28
CA LYS A 20 21.14 -1.86 1.04
C LYS A 20 21.88 -0.79 0.23
N ASN A 21 21.69 -0.74 -1.08
CA ASN A 21 22.47 0.11 -1.98
C ASN A 21 21.80 1.48 -2.23
N ILE A 22 20.54 1.67 -1.81
CA ILE A 22 19.78 2.89 -2.11
C ILE A 22 19.87 3.97 -1.03
N LEU A 23 20.15 3.60 0.23
CA LEU A 23 20.19 4.54 1.36
C LEU A 23 21.28 4.15 2.36
N CYS A 24 21.94 5.16 2.93
CA CYS A 24 22.80 4.96 4.09
C CYS A 24 21.96 4.72 5.37
N ALA A 25 22.60 4.18 6.41
CA ALA A 25 21.94 3.88 7.69
C ALA A 25 21.30 5.12 8.35
N GLU A 26 21.86 6.31 8.13
CA GLU A 26 21.29 7.56 8.64
C GLU A 26 20.01 7.95 7.90
N CYS A 27 20.02 7.89 6.55
CA CYS A 27 18.85 8.20 5.74
C CYS A 27 17.68 7.25 6.05
N ASP A 28 17.93 5.94 6.06
CA ASP A 28 16.86 4.97 6.29
C ASP A 28 16.45 4.93 7.77
N GLY A 29 17.41 4.77 8.70
CA GLY A 29 17.12 4.56 10.11
C GLY A 29 16.70 5.81 10.88
N LYS A 30 17.32 6.97 10.64
CA LYS A 30 17.00 8.21 11.37
C LYS A 30 15.98 9.08 10.65
N ILE A 31 16.22 9.37 9.37
CA ILE A 31 15.39 10.33 8.62
C ILE A 31 14.04 9.71 8.25
N LEU A 32 14.04 8.53 7.64
CA LEU A 32 12.81 7.85 7.24
C LEU A 32 12.18 7.04 8.39
N GLY A 33 12.99 6.49 9.30
CA GLY A 33 12.50 5.69 10.43
C GLY A 33 11.47 6.41 11.33
N LYS A 34 11.49 7.75 11.40
CA LYS A 34 10.46 8.52 12.12
C LYS A 34 9.08 8.45 11.46
N PHE A 35 9.01 8.22 10.15
CA PHE A 35 7.76 8.00 9.43
C PHE A 35 7.28 6.56 9.63
N ASP A 36 8.20 5.59 9.62
CA ASP A 36 7.90 4.19 9.93
C ASP A 36 7.29 4.02 11.32
N GLN A 37 7.82 4.73 12.32
CA GLN A 37 7.24 4.75 13.68
C GLN A 37 5.77 5.16 13.68
N GLU A 38 5.40 6.21 12.95
CA GLU A 38 4.00 6.64 12.86
C GLU A 38 3.16 5.61 12.10
N GLY A 39 3.65 5.09 10.98
CA GLY A 39 2.98 4.02 10.24
C GLY A 39 2.68 2.80 11.10
N TYR A 40 3.65 2.33 11.88
CA TYR A 40 3.48 1.20 12.80
C TYR A 40 2.53 1.52 13.94
N ARG A 41 2.69 2.68 14.58
CA ARG A 41 1.79 3.11 15.67
C ARG A 41 0.35 3.13 15.20
N ILE A 42 0.07 3.69 14.02
CA ILE A 42 -1.28 3.78 13.49
C ILE A 42 -1.83 2.42 13.07
N LEU A 43 -1.11 1.68 12.23
CA LEU A 43 -1.63 0.46 11.61
C LEU A 43 -1.62 -0.76 12.53
N LEU A 44 -0.73 -0.82 13.53
CA LEU A 44 -0.60 -1.99 14.40
C LEU A 44 -1.31 -1.83 15.74
N ASP A 45 -1.59 -0.59 16.17
CA ASP A 45 -2.16 -0.32 17.50
C ASP A 45 -3.31 0.70 17.44
N GLU A 46 -3.01 1.96 17.09
CA GLU A 46 -3.95 3.08 17.32
C GLU A 46 -5.29 2.89 16.63
N ILE A 47 -5.31 2.43 15.38
CA ILE A 47 -6.55 2.26 14.60
C ILE A 47 -7.60 1.40 15.30
N TYR A 48 -7.17 0.38 16.05
CA TYR A 48 -8.08 -0.55 16.72
C TYR A 48 -8.84 0.06 17.90
N LYS A 49 -8.36 1.19 18.43
CA LYS A 49 -8.99 1.93 19.52
C LYS A 49 -10.17 2.77 19.04
N HIS A 50 -10.30 2.99 17.72
CA HIS A 50 -11.25 3.92 17.11
C HIS A 50 -12.26 3.22 16.19
N CYS A 51 -12.81 2.10 16.65
CA CYS A 51 -13.85 1.34 15.94
C CYS A 51 -15.19 2.08 16.05
N LEU A 52 -15.64 2.70 14.96
CA LEU A 52 -16.90 3.45 14.89
C LEU A 52 -18.10 2.53 14.69
N TYR A 53 -17.94 1.46 13.90
CA TYR A 53 -18.99 0.49 13.60
C TYR A 53 -18.40 -0.91 13.50
N ARG A 54 -19.16 -1.91 13.95
CA ARG A 54 -18.82 -3.32 13.85
C ARG A 54 -20.08 -4.17 13.76
N ASP A 55 -20.12 -5.04 12.77
CA ASP A 55 -20.96 -6.24 12.73
C ASP A 55 -20.09 -7.47 12.39
N ASP A 56 -20.73 -8.61 12.10
CA ASP A 56 -20.06 -9.87 11.78
C ASP A 56 -19.26 -9.84 10.46
N LYS A 57 -19.58 -8.92 9.55
CA LYS A 57 -19.02 -8.88 8.19
C LYS A 57 -18.13 -7.66 7.94
N VAL A 58 -18.39 -6.56 8.65
CA VAL A 58 -17.77 -5.25 8.40
C VAL A 58 -17.38 -4.57 9.71
N LYS A 59 -16.20 -3.95 9.70
CA LYS A 59 -15.78 -2.97 10.71
C LYS A 59 -15.37 -1.68 10.03
N ILE A 60 -15.75 -0.56 10.61
CA ILE A 60 -15.36 0.77 10.16
C ILE A 60 -14.60 1.42 11.31
N TYR A 61 -13.36 1.79 11.04
CA TYR A 61 -12.52 2.56 11.95
C TYR A 61 -12.45 3.99 11.45
N ASN A 62 -12.51 4.97 12.36
CA ASN A 62 -12.42 6.38 12.02
C ASN A 62 -11.38 7.08 12.89
N LEU A 63 -10.29 7.56 12.29
CA LEU A 63 -9.24 8.27 13.00
C LEU A 63 -9.39 9.78 12.80
N SER A 64 -9.60 10.52 13.87
CA SER A 64 -9.53 11.99 13.89
C SER A 64 -8.09 12.48 14.00
N SER A 65 -7.83 13.71 13.55
CA SER A 65 -6.51 14.34 13.53
C SER A 65 -5.84 14.50 14.90
N GLU A 66 -6.57 14.28 15.99
CA GLU A 66 -6.02 14.26 17.35
C GLU A 66 -5.21 12.99 17.65
N TYR A 67 -5.43 11.90 16.91
CA TYR A 67 -4.76 10.61 17.14
C TYR A 67 -3.64 10.29 16.14
N TYR A 68 -3.43 11.11 15.10
CA TYR A 68 -2.38 10.89 14.10
C TYR A 68 -1.76 12.17 13.53
N ASP A 69 -0.49 12.07 13.16
CA ASP A 69 0.21 13.11 12.40
C ASP A 69 0.06 12.80 10.90
N TYR A 70 -0.81 13.56 10.23
CA TYR A 70 -1.06 13.43 8.78
C TYR A 70 0.24 13.43 7.97
N ASN A 71 1.16 14.35 8.28
CA ASN A 71 2.38 14.50 7.49
C ASN A 71 3.29 13.28 7.66
N LYS A 72 3.43 12.75 8.88
CA LYS A 72 4.23 11.54 9.12
C LYS A 72 3.59 10.31 8.49
N LEU A 73 2.28 10.12 8.67
CA LEU A 73 1.57 8.98 8.11
C LEU A 73 1.56 8.99 6.57
N ARG A 74 1.36 10.16 5.95
CA ARG A 74 1.47 10.30 4.49
C ARG A 74 2.90 10.01 4.01
N LYS A 75 3.92 10.55 4.69
CA LYS A 75 5.33 10.31 4.34
C LYS A 75 5.74 8.87 4.53
N PHE A 76 5.16 8.13 5.46
CA PHE A 76 5.39 6.69 5.61
C PHE A 76 5.10 5.94 4.31
N PHE A 77 3.89 6.08 3.76
CA PHE A 77 3.52 5.40 2.51
C PHE A 77 4.31 5.89 1.30
N ILE A 78 4.58 7.21 1.21
CA ILE A 78 5.41 7.77 0.14
C ILE A 78 6.83 7.22 0.23
N SER A 79 7.39 7.04 1.44
CA SER A 79 8.74 6.53 1.62
C SER A 79 8.89 5.08 1.14
N ILE A 80 7.89 4.23 1.39
CA ILE A 80 7.87 2.85 0.91
C ILE A 80 7.84 2.83 -0.62
N LEU A 81 6.95 3.61 -1.22
CA LEU A 81 6.80 3.66 -2.68
C LEU A 81 8.05 4.23 -3.37
N TRP A 82 8.63 5.30 -2.81
CA TRP A 82 9.85 5.92 -3.33
C TRP A 82 11.07 5.00 -3.20
N LYS A 83 11.24 4.31 -2.05
CA LYS A 83 12.30 3.30 -1.89
C LYS A 83 12.16 2.18 -2.93
N ALA A 84 10.93 1.72 -3.18
CA ALA A 84 10.68 0.73 -4.22
C ALA A 84 11.04 1.26 -5.62
N SER A 85 10.80 2.54 -5.92
CA SER A 85 11.07 3.08 -7.26
C SER A 85 12.54 3.30 -7.58
N ILE A 86 13.37 3.57 -6.58
CA ILE A 86 14.82 3.76 -6.76
C ILE A 86 15.62 2.47 -6.54
N SER A 87 14.95 1.39 -6.14
CA SER A 87 15.58 0.11 -5.85
C SER A 87 16.05 -0.59 -7.12
N SER A 88 17.21 -1.23 -7.01
CA SER A 88 17.79 -2.07 -8.07
C SER A 88 17.28 -3.51 -8.04
N LEU A 89 16.57 -3.90 -6.98
CA LEU A 89 16.02 -5.24 -6.83
C LEU A 89 15.05 -5.62 -7.97
N PRO A 90 15.18 -6.83 -8.57
CA PRO A 90 14.36 -7.25 -9.71
C PRO A 90 12.85 -7.17 -9.46
N GLU A 91 12.38 -7.48 -8.25
CA GLU A 91 10.95 -7.41 -7.88
C GLU A 91 10.37 -5.99 -7.90
N TYR A 92 11.21 -4.96 -7.96
CA TYR A 92 10.77 -3.57 -8.06
C TYR A 92 11.08 -2.92 -9.41
N SER A 93 11.62 -3.69 -10.38
CA SER A 93 11.97 -3.20 -11.72
C SER A 93 10.82 -2.50 -12.48
N TYR A 94 9.57 -2.87 -12.17
CA TYR A 94 8.35 -2.29 -12.76
C TYR A 94 7.75 -1.14 -11.94
N ILE A 95 8.33 -0.83 -10.77
CA ILE A 95 7.94 0.31 -9.94
C ILE A 95 8.74 1.52 -10.40
N GLN A 96 8.15 2.33 -11.27
CA GLN A 96 8.78 3.54 -11.79
C GLN A 96 7.85 4.71 -11.51
N LEU A 97 8.31 5.76 -10.81
CA LEU A 97 7.47 6.95 -10.61
C LEU A 97 7.72 8.00 -11.69
N GLY A 98 8.89 8.00 -12.35
CA GLY A 98 9.24 8.99 -13.37
C GLY A 98 9.41 10.37 -12.75
N GLU A 99 8.80 11.42 -13.32
CA GLU A 99 8.84 12.79 -12.76
C GLU A 99 8.36 12.90 -11.30
N TYR A 100 7.63 11.90 -10.80
CA TYR A 100 7.11 11.88 -9.43
C TYR A 100 8.17 11.39 -8.42
N GLU A 101 9.32 10.87 -8.85
CA GLU A 101 10.40 10.44 -7.94
C GLU A 101 10.99 11.64 -7.19
N ASP A 102 11.33 12.71 -7.90
CA ASP A 102 11.84 13.95 -7.29
C ASP A 102 10.78 14.63 -6.42
N LYS A 103 9.51 14.58 -6.83
CA LYS A 103 8.39 15.11 -6.05
C LYS A 103 8.20 14.34 -4.75
N ALA A 104 8.29 13.01 -4.79
CA ALA A 104 8.26 12.16 -3.60
C ALA A 104 9.43 12.51 -2.66
N LEU A 105 10.65 12.64 -3.20
CA LEU A 105 11.83 13.00 -2.40
C LEU A 105 11.70 14.39 -1.76
N ALA A 106 11.18 15.37 -2.49
CA ALA A 106 10.91 16.71 -1.97
C ALA A 106 9.90 16.68 -0.80
N ILE A 107 8.86 15.84 -0.89
CA ILE A 107 7.90 15.63 0.20
C ILE A 107 8.58 14.99 1.42
N LEU A 108 9.37 13.95 1.21
CA LEU A 108 10.09 13.26 2.30
C LEU A 108 11.06 14.19 3.01
N LYS A 109 11.77 15.05 2.28
CA LYS A 109 12.66 16.09 2.81
C LYS A 109 11.92 17.27 3.45
N GLY A 110 10.61 17.40 3.24
CA GLY A 110 9.82 18.53 3.73
C GLY A 110 10.04 19.83 2.95
N ILE A 111 10.58 19.76 1.74
CA ILE A 111 10.81 20.90 0.84
C ILE A 111 9.50 21.35 0.18
N ALA A 112 8.59 20.40 -0.10
CA ALA A 112 7.28 20.66 -0.69
C ALA A 112 6.22 19.71 -0.11
N SER A 113 4.94 20.06 -0.18
CA SER A 113 3.86 19.18 0.29
C SER A 113 3.07 18.51 -0.85
N TYR A 114 2.86 19.23 -1.97
CA TYR A 114 2.06 18.79 -3.13
C TYR A 114 0.79 18.03 -2.72
N GLU A 115 -0.18 18.73 -2.14
CA GLU A 115 -1.36 18.08 -1.54
C GLU A 115 -2.13 17.18 -2.51
N ASP A 116 -2.18 17.52 -3.80
CA ASP A 116 -2.88 16.71 -4.81
C ASP A 116 -2.15 15.42 -5.20
N LEU A 117 -0.89 15.26 -4.81
CA LEU A 117 -0.10 14.09 -5.16
C LEU A 117 -0.14 13.02 -4.07
N PHE A 118 -0.01 11.76 -4.47
CA PHE A 118 0.03 10.61 -3.57
C PHE A 118 -1.18 10.56 -2.63
N LYS A 119 -2.39 10.62 -3.19
CA LYS A 119 -3.62 10.41 -2.39
C LYS A 119 -3.68 8.96 -1.95
N ILE A 120 -3.79 8.74 -0.64
CA ILE A 120 -3.71 7.42 -0.04
C ILE A 120 -5.06 7.06 0.57
N TYR A 121 -5.56 5.87 0.29
CA TYR A 121 -6.67 5.27 1.04
C TYR A 121 -6.36 3.81 1.34
N ILE A 122 -6.97 3.30 2.41
CA ILE A 122 -6.61 2.01 3.00
C ILE A 122 -7.85 1.15 3.19
N TYR A 123 -7.78 -0.10 2.72
CA TYR A 123 -8.66 -1.17 3.16
C TYR A 123 -7.91 -2.11 4.07
N LYS A 124 -8.66 -2.78 4.94
CA LYS A 124 -8.14 -3.84 5.79
C LYS A 124 -8.83 -5.16 5.46
N TYR A 125 -8.07 -6.24 5.45
CA TYR A 125 -8.63 -7.57 5.41
C TYR A 125 -8.92 -8.09 6.82
N PRO A 126 -10.01 -8.84 7.00
CA PRO A 126 -10.27 -9.54 8.25
C PRO A 126 -9.09 -10.44 8.64
N LYS A 127 -8.96 -10.70 9.93
CA LYS A 127 -7.91 -11.57 10.47
C LYS A 127 -7.97 -12.96 9.80
N ASP A 128 -6.82 -13.61 9.70
CA ASP A 128 -6.65 -15.01 9.23
C ASP A 128 -6.92 -15.26 7.73
N LYS A 129 -7.29 -14.23 6.96
CA LYS A 129 -7.34 -14.31 5.49
C LYS A 129 -5.93 -14.42 4.87
N ASP A 130 -5.81 -15.09 3.73
CA ASP A 130 -4.50 -15.40 3.13
C ASP A 130 -3.74 -14.15 2.68
N TYR A 131 -4.44 -13.12 2.21
CA TYR A 131 -3.83 -11.84 1.85
C TYR A 131 -3.12 -11.12 3.00
N ASN A 132 -3.38 -11.49 4.26
CA ASN A 132 -2.59 -10.99 5.40
C ASN A 132 -1.13 -11.47 5.38
N LYS A 133 -0.82 -12.55 4.64
CA LYS A 133 0.50 -13.20 4.58
C LYS A 133 1.37 -12.65 3.44
N PHE A 134 0.81 -11.86 2.52
CA PHE A 134 1.52 -11.38 1.34
C PHE A 134 2.05 -9.97 1.57
N ILE A 135 3.29 -9.73 1.11
CA ILE A 135 3.87 -8.40 1.02
C ILE A 135 4.27 -8.16 -0.44
N TYR A 136 3.64 -7.16 -1.06
CA TYR A 136 3.92 -6.78 -2.44
C TYR A 136 3.59 -5.32 -2.71
N ILE A 137 4.22 -4.77 -3.75
CA ILE A 137 3.82 -3.52 -4.39
C ILE A 137 3.55 -3.83 -5.86
N THR A 138 2.44 -3.33 -6.37
CA THR A 138 2.08 -3.45 -7.79
C THR A 138 1.55 -2.13 -8.33
N LYS A 139 1.61 -1.99 -9.66
CA LYS A 139 1.08 -0.84 -10.40
C LYS A 139 -0.24 -1.22 -11.03
N THR A 140 -1.23 -0.34 -10.93
CA THR A 140 -2.53 -0.47 -11.56
C THR A 140 -3.01 0.87 -12.11
N LYS A 141 -4.23 0.89 -12.67
CA LYS A 141 -4.96 2.11 -13.03
C LYS A 141 -6.32 2.11 -12.35
N ILE A 142 -6.67 3.23 -11.73
CA ILE A 142 -8.00 3.46 -11.17
C ILE A 142 -8.54 4.74 -11.78
N ALA A 143 -9.72 4.68 -12.40
CA ALA A 143 -10.30 5.79 -13.15
C ALA A 143 -9.31 6.45 -14.15
N ASN A 144 -8.47 5.64 -14.80
CA ASN A 144 -7.36 6.05 -15.70
C ASN A 144 -6.15 6.75 -15.04
N TYR A 145 -6.13 6.88 -13.72
CA TYR A 145 -4.99 7.42 -12.99
C TYR A 145 -4.01 6.32 -12.59
N LYS A 146 -2.70 6.63 -12.67
CA LYS A 146 -1.64 5.73 -12.23
C LYS A 146 -1.70 5.57 -10.72
N THR A 147 -1.92 4.34 -10.28
CA THR A 147 -2.09 3.99 -8.88
C THR A 147 -1.15 2.86 -8.51
N PHE A 148 -0.56 2.93 -7.33
CA PHE A 148 0.18 1.82 -6.76
C PHE A 148 -0.64 1.18 -5.65
N VAL A 149 -0.55 -0.14 -5.57
CA VAL A 149 -1.18 -0.92 -4.51
C VAL A 149 -0.07 -1.59 -3.71
N LEU A 150 0.00 -1.26 -2.43
CA LEU A 150 0.86 -1.90 -1.44
C LEU A 150 -0.01 -2.82 -0.59
N ASN A 151 0.40 -4.08 -0.44
CA ASN A 151 -0.16 -4.98 0.54
C ASN A 151 0.89 -5.24 1.63
N MET A 152 0.52 -5.00 2.88
CA MET A 152 1.34 -5.34 4.06
C MET A 152 0.49 -5.44 5.32
N ALA A 153 0.81 -6.39 6.20
CA ALA A 153 0.18 -6.54 7.52
C ALA A 153 -1.36 -6.59 7.49
N GLY A 154 -1.94 -7.17 6.42
CA GLY A 154 -3.39 -7.24 6.25
C GLY A 154 -4.06 -5.95 5.77
N TYR A 155 -3.27 -4.95 5.38
CA TYR A 155 -3.75 -3.72 4.77
C TYR A 155 -3.50 -3.76 3.26
N MET A 156 -4.51 -3.35 2.50
CA MET A 156 -4.40 -3.04 1.09
C MET A 156 -4.45 -1.52 0.94
N ILE A 157 -3.30 -0.93 0.65
CA ILE A 157 -3.09 0.51 0.57
C ILE A 157 -3.00 0.92 -0.89
N PHE A 158 -3.82 1.88 -1.27
CA PHE A 158 -3.82 2.45 -2.62
C PHE A 158 -3.21 3.83 -2.59
N ILE A 159 -2.29 4.10 -3.51
CA ILE A 159 -1.57 5.37 -3.65
C ILE A 159 -1.80 5.89 -5.06
N ILE A 160 -2.72 6.83 -5.21
CA ILE A 160 -3.00 7.52 -6.47
C ILE A 160 -1.94 8.61 -6.65
N LEU A 161 -1.12 8.53 -7.70
CA LEU A 161 -0.01 9.48 -7.89
C LEU A 161 -0.49 10.91 -8.06
N ASN A 162 -1.52 11.12 -8.87
CA ASN A 162 -2.08 12.43 -9.15
C ASN A 162 -3.57 12.40 -8.85
N GLY A 163 -3.95 12.95 -7.71
CA GLY A 163 -5.32 13.09 -7.26
C GLY A 163 -6.05 14.29 -7.86
N LYS A 164 -5.37 15.17 -8.61
CA LYS A 164 -6.02 16.32 -9.23
C LYS A 164 -7.12 15.84 -10.19
N ASN A 165 -8.36 16.25 -9.90
CA ASN A 165 -9.58 15.84 -10.60
C ASN A 165 -9.91 14.34 -10.51
N HIS A 166 -9.24 13.56 -9.66
CA HIS A 166 -9.54 12.14 -9.50
C HIS A 166 -10.98 11.99 -8.94
N PRO A 167 -11.83 11.09 -9.47
CA PRO A 167 -13.22 10.97 -9.01
C PRO A 167 -13.35 10.74 -7.50
N TYR A 168 -12.44 9.95 -6.91
CA TYR A 168 -12.45 9.64 -5.48
C TYR A 168 -12.06 10.81 -4.57
N THR A 169 -11.47 11.89 -5.09
CA THR A 169 -11.20 13.09 -4.28
C THR A 169 -12.38 14.05 -4.23
N LYS A 170 -13.48 13.75 -4.93
CA LYS A 170 -14.71 14.54 -4.88
C LYS A 170 -15.51 14.14 -3.64
N GLU A 171 -16.01 15.13 -2.89
CA GLU A 171 -16.68 14.92 -1.60
C GLU A 171 -17.93 14.03 -1.69
N ASN A 172 -18.60 14.00 -2.84
CA ASN A 172 -19.77 13.15 -3.07
C ASN A 172 -19.43 11.67 -3.29
N TYR A 173 -18.14 11.31 -3.41
CA TYR A 173 -17.73 9.92 -3.58
C TYR A 173 -17.43 9.29 -2.22
N PRO A 174 -17.99 8.11 -1.87
CA PRO A 174 -17.78 7.51 -0.55
C PRO A 174 -16.32 7.28 -0.17
N ILE A 175 -15.48 6.92 -1.16
CA ILE A 175 -14.04 6.70 -0.97
C ILE A 175 -13.31 7.97 -0.52
N SER A 176 -13.84 9.17 -0.78
CA SER A 176 -13.21 10.41 -0.32
C SER A 176 -13.00 10.46 1.19
N LYS A 177 -13.91 9.84 1.97
CA LYS A 177 -13.81 9.72 3.44
C LYS A 177 -12.69 8.76 3.89
N MET A 178 -12.24 7.88 3.00
CA MET A 178 -11.15 6.94 3.25
C MET A 178 -9.79 7.51 2.86
N ILE A 179 -9.76 8.62 2.12
CA ILE A 179 -8.52 9.27 1.73
C ILE A 179 -7.93 9.96 2.96
N ILE A 180 -6.70 9.56 3.31
CA ILE A 180 -5.93 10.17 4.40
C ILE A 180 -5.77 11.67 4.13
N ASN A 181 -6.18 12.49 5.09
CA ASN A 181 -6.06 13.94 5.05
C ASN A 181 -5.69 14.49 6.44
N ASN A 182 -5.76 15.79 6.65
CA ASN A 182 -5.37 16.45 7.91
C ASN A 182 -6.51 16.60 8.94
N LYS A 183 -7.70 16.05 8.67
CA LYS A 183 -8.88 16.13 9.55
C LYS A 183 -9.26 14.77 10.13
N ASN A 184 -9.57 13.82 9.26
CA ASN A 184 -9.89 12.44 9.63
C ASN A 184 -9.84 11.52 8.41
N PHE A 185 -9.79 10.21 8.64
CA PHE A 185 -10.01 9.23 7.59
C PHE A 185 -10.60 7.94 8.14
N CYS A 186 -11.30 7.21 7.28
CA CYS A 186 -11.89 5.91 7.59
C CYS A 186 -11.11 4.75 6.98
N ILE A 187 -10.98 3.65 7.72
CA ILE A 187 -10.57 2.34 7.20
C ILE A 187 -11.75 1.38 7.31
N ILE A 188 -12.01 0.67 6.22
CA ILE A 188 -13.03 -0.38 6.17
C ILE A 188 -12.32 -1.74 6.18
N GLU A 189 -12.71 -2.58 7.14
CA GLU A 189 -12.39 -4.00 7.19
C GLU A 189 -13.65 -4.78 6.77
N SER A 190 -13.56 -5.60 5.71
CA SER A 190 -14.73 -6.31 5.17
C SER A 190 -14.34 -7.65 4.56
N GLU A 191 -15.13 -8.69 4.89
CA GLU A 191 -15.02 -9.99 4.22
C GLU A 191 -15.41 -9.92 2.75
N GLU A 192 -16.45 -9.14 2.43
CA GLU A 192 -16.92 -8.99 1.05
C GLU A 192 -15.82 -8.39 0.16
N LEU A 193 -15.16 -7.33 0.63
CA LEU A 193 -14.04 -6.72 -0.09
C LEU A 193 -12.87 -7.70 -0.27
N TYR A 194 -12.61 -8.55 0.72
CA TYR A 194 -11.62 -9.61 0.57
C TYR A 194 -11.98 -10.57 -0.57
N PHE A 195 -13.20 -11.10 -0.57
CA PHE A 195 -13.65 -12.05 -1.59
C PHE A 195 -13.73 -11.43 -2.99
N GLN A 196 -14.12 -10.16 -3.12
CA GLN A 196 -14.08 -9.44 -4.39
C GLN A 196 -12.65 -9.36 -4.95
N HIS A 197 -11.67 -8.98 -4.12
CA HIS A 197 -10.27 -8.93 -4.54
C HIS A 197 -9.70 -10.32 -4.86
N GLN A 198 -10.09 -11.34 -4.11
CA GLN A 198 -9.72 -12.72 -4.40
C GLN A 198 -10.28 -13.16 -5.76
N HIS A 199 -11.55 -12.93 -6.01
CA HIS A 199 -12.20 -13.29 -7.27
C HIS A 199 -11.55 -12.61 -8.48
N LEU A 200 -11.22 -11.31 -8.38
CA LEU A 200 -10.51 -10.59 -9.44
C LEU A 200 -9.11 -11.15 -9.70
N ALA A 201 -8.38 -11.53 -8.65
CA ALA A 201 -7.08 -12.17 -8.80
C ALA A 201 -7.19 -13.54 -9.47
N GLU A 202 -8.17 -14.36 -9.08
CA GLU A 202 -8.45 -15.66 -9.68
C GLU A 202 -8.80 -15.54 -11.17
N GLN A 203 -9.68 -14.59 -11.54
CA GLN A 203 -9.99 -14.30 -12.94
C GLN A 203 -8.74 -13.90 -13.73
N LYS A 204 -7.86 -13.07 -13.14
CA LYS A 204 -6.62 -12.66 -13.80
C LYS A 204 -5.66 -13.83 -13.97
N MET A 205 -5.54 -14.69 -12.97
CA MET A 205 -4.73 -15.91 -13.04
C MET A 205 -5.23 -16.85 -14.14
N GLN A 206 -6.55 -17.04 -14.27
CA GLN A 206 -7.14 -17.82 -15.35
C GLN A 206 -6.87 -17.21 -16.73
N GLU A 207 -6.96 -15.89 -16.88
CA GLU A 207 -6.58 -15.19 -18.11
C GLU A 207 -5.10 -15.44 -18.47
N MET A 208 -4.22 -15.34 -17.48
CA MET A 208 -2.79 -15.60 -17.67
C MET A 208 -2.53 -17.06 -18.05
N TRP A 209 -3.20 -18.03 -17.41
CA TRP A 209 -3.11 -19.44 -17.76
C TRP A 209 -3.53 -19.71 -19.20
N ARG A 210 -4.62 -19.09 -19.65
CA ARG A 210 -5.05 -19.19 -21.06
C ARG A 210 -4.03 -18.61 -22.03
N LYS A 211 -3.23 -17.63 -21.59
CA LYS A 211 -2.10 -17.05 -22.36
C LYS A 211 -0.81 -17.85 -22.24
N GLY A 212 -0.85 -19.04 -21.62
CA GLY A 212 0.30 -19.94 -21.50
C GLY A 212 1.21 -19.65 -20.30
N TYR A 213 0.83 -18.72 -19.41
CA TYR A 213 1.53 -18.58 -18.12
C TYR A 213 1.36 -19.86 -17.32
N LYS A 214 2.46 -20.42 -16.83
CA LYS A 214 2.44 -21.52 -15.87
C LYS A 214 2.91 -20.95 -14.55
N PRO A 215 2.08 -20.98 -13.49
CA PRO A 215 2.50 -20.45 -12.21
C PRO A 215 3.69 -21.27 -11.71
N PRO A 216 4.61 -20.65 -10.97
CA PRO A 216 5.63 -21.40 -10.25
C PRO A 216 4.94 -22.49 -9.43
N PHE A 217 5.34 -23.75 -9.60
CA PHE A 217 4.77 -24.84 -8.82
C PHE A 217 4.93 -24.52 -7.33
N ALA A 218 3.82 -24.43 -6.60
CA ALA A 218 3.90 -24.55 -5.16
C ALA A 218 4.50 -25.94 -4.88
N PRO A 219 5.62 -26.05 -4.12
CA PRO A 219 6.07 -27.34 -3.65
C PRO A 219 4.87 -28.05 -3.02
N LYS A 220 4.69 -29.34 -3.35
CA LYS A 220 3.79 -30.17 -2.57
C LYS A 220 4.25 -30.06 -1.12
N LEU A 221 3.36 -29.56 -0.25
CA LEU A 221 3.53 -29.56 1.20
C LEU A 221 3.83 -30.98 1.68
#